data_AF-A0A7C9CM34-F1
#
_entry.id   AF-A0A7C9CM34-F1
#
_cell.length_a   1.000
_cell.length_b   1.000
_cell.length_c   1.000
_cell.angle_alpha   90.00
_cell.angle_beta   90.00
_cell.angle_gamma   90.00
#
_symmetry.space_group_name_H-M   'P 1'
#
loop_
_entity.id
_entity.type
_entity.pdbx_description
1 polymer ?
#
loop_
_entity_poly.entity_id
_entity_poly.type
_entity_poly.pdbx_seq_one_letter_code
_entity_poly.pdbx_strand_id
1 'polypeptide(L)'
;DWNEDTPDEIKHAYDMVEVLDDYTEEKGVSVAPLCKAAGFQTVFHKQLEPKEVKHILKEEMFRFSHQVPSHILTGQEKPDAPKGYVELDPAATPPDLLEVIATANKEKATESSNADHGVTGP
;
A
#
# COMPACT_ATOMS: atom_id res chain seq x y z
N ASP A 1 -27.71 -7.45 -15.99
CA ASP A 1 -27.15 -8.70 -16.51
C ASP A 1 -25.73 -8.81 -16.01
N TRP A 2 -25.55 -9.53 -14.89
CA TRP A 2 -24.22 -9.89 -14.40
C TRP A 2 -23.89 -11.24 -15.03
N ASN A 3 -22.83 -11.27 -15.82
CA ASN A 3 -22.48 -12.44 -16.63
C ASN A 3 -22.10 -13.63 -15.72
N GLU A 4 -22.94 -14.66 -15.70
CA GLU A 4 -22.77 -15.89 -14.90
C GLU A 4 -21.52 -16.70 -15.28
N ASP A 5 -20.89 -16.36 -16.41
CA ASP A 5 -19.64 -16.95 -16.90
C ASP A 5 -18.37 -16.38 -16.27
N THR A 6 -18.48 -15.41 -15.36
CA THR A 6 -17.30 -14.94 -14.61
C THR A 6 -16.94 -16.01 -13.58
N PRO A 7 -15.73 -16.61 -13.61
CA PRO A 7 -15.30 -17.56 -12.58
C PRO A 7 -15.49 -16.94 -11.20
N ASP A 8 -15.97 -17.71 -10.20
CA ASP A 8 -16.16 -17.20 -8.83
C ASP A 8 -14.89 -16.59 -8.22
N GLU A 9 -13.73 -17.00 -8.74
CA GLU A 9 -12.40 -16.48 -8.41
C GLU A 9 -12.22 -14.98 -8.76
N ILE A 10 -12.93 -14.46 -9.77
CA ILE A 10 -12.84 -13.04 -10.17
C ILE A 10 -13.91 -12.19 -9.47
N LYS A 11 -14.97 -12.80 -8.91
CA LYS A 11 -16.12 -12.08 -8.33
C LYS A 11 -15.80 -11.34 -7.01
N HIS A 12 -14.63 -11.58 -6.41
CA HIS A 12 -14.21 -10.97 -5.14
C HIS A 12 -12.88 -10.21 -5.21
N ALA A 13 -12.35 -9.99 -6.41
CA ALA A 13 -11.13 -9.20 -6.57
C ALA A 13 -11.46 -7.70 -6.41
N TYR A 14 -11.09 -7.12 -5.27
CA TYR A 14 -11.22 -5.70 -5.01
C TYR A 14 -9.85 -5.03 -4.96
N ASP A 15 -9.77 -3.85 -5.57
CA ASP A 15 -8.62 -2.96 -5.42
C ASP A 15 -8.80 -2.08 -4.18
N MET A 16 -7.72 -1.89 -3.41
CA MET A 16 -7.69 -0.91 -2.33
C MET A 16 -7.27 0.45 -2.87
N VAL A 17 -8.06 1.47 -2.56
CA VAL A 17 -7.83 2.84 -3.00
C VAL A 17 -8.14 3.82 -1.87
N GLU A 18 -7.43 4.96 -1.86
CA GLU A 18 -7.74 6.11 -1.02
C GLU A 18 -8.44 7.18 -1.85
N VAL A 19 -9.55 7.70 -1.34
CA VAL A 19 -10.28 8.83 -1.93
C VAL A 19 -9.52 10.13 -1.64
N LEU A 20 -9.20 10.90 -2.68
CA LEU A 20 -8.38 12.11 -2.58
C LEU A 20 -9.21 13.40 -2.49
N ASP A 21 -10.41 13.40 -3.06
CA ASP A 21 -11.29 14.57 -3.12
C ASP A 21 -12.77 14.21 -2.94
N ASP A 22 -13.58 15.25 -2.75
CA ASP A 22 -15.03 15.12 -2.64
C ASP A 22 -15.65 14.81 -4.01
N TYR A 23 -16.69 13.98 -3.99
CA TYR A 23 -17.45 13.65 -5.19
C TYR A 23 -18.13 14.88 -5.81
N THR A 24 -18.03 15.00 -7.14
CA THR A 24 -18.81 15.94 -7.95
C THR A 24 -19.47 15.24 -9.13
N GLU A 25 -20.65 15.69 -9.55
CA GLU A 25 -21.35 15.06 -10.68
C GLU A 25 -20.58 15.19 -12.01
N GLU A 26 -19.81 16.26 -12.19
CA GLU A 26 -19.07 16.52 -13.42
C GLU A 26 -17.77 15.71 -13.52
N LYS A 27 -17.05 15.55 -12.40
CA LYS A 27 -15.69 14.95 -12.39
C LYS A 27 -15.63 13.59 -11.70
N GLY A 28 -16.69 13.18 -11.00
CA GLY A 28 -16.67 12.00 -10.15
C GLY A 28 -15.80 12.23 -8.92
N VAL A 29 -14.96 11.25 -8.61
CA VAL A 29 -14.02 11.27 -7.48
C VAL A 29 -12.64 10.80 -7.92
N SER A 30 -11.59 11.46 -7.44
CA SER A 30 -10.21 11.00 -7.65
C SER A 30 -9.79 10.03 -6.56
N VAL A 31 -9.14 8.95 -6.97
CA VAL A 31 -8.64 7.92 -6.06
C VAL A 31 -7.16 7.61 -6.34
N ALA A 32 -6.40 7.38 -5.28
CA ALA A 32 -5.03 6.85 -5.35
C ALA A 32 -5.03 5.36 -5.00
N PRO A 33 -4.45 4.49 -5.83
CA PRO A 33 -4.22 3.09 -5.47
C PRO A 33 -3.38 2.96 -4.19
N LEU A 34 -3.75 1.99 -3.36
CA LEU A 34 -2.98 1.59 -2.18
C LEU A 34 -2.16 0.33 -2.50
N CYS A 35 -0.85 0.43 -2.37
CA CYS A 35 0.07 -0.70 -2.51
C CYS A 35 0.42 -1.30 -1.16
N LYS A 36 0.51 -2.62 -1.12
CA LYS A 36 0.86 -3.34 0.09
C LYS A 36 2.33 -3.13 0.48
N ALA A 37 2.56 -2.80 1.74
CA ALA A 37 3.90 -2.73 2.29
C ALA A 37 4.47 -4.14 2.51
N ALA A 38 5.68 -4.39 2.01
CA ALA A 38 6.36 -5.67 2.21
C ALA A 38 6.61 -5.94 3.69
N GLY A 39 6.42 -7.19 4.13
CA GLY A 39 6.59 -7.61 5.52
C GLY A 39 5.39 -7.32 6.44
N PHE A 40 4.33 -6.68 5.95
CA PHE A 40 3.13 -6.37 6.73
C PHE A 40 1.88 -7.00 6.10
N GLN A 41 0.89 -7.35 6.92
CA GLN A 41 -0.39 -7.90 6.45
C GLN A 41 -1.37 -6.79 6.09
N THR A 42 -1.50 -5.79 6.96
CA THR A 42 -2.54 -4.75 6.96
C THR A 42 -2.02 -3.37 6.60
N VAL A 43 -0.72 -3.23 6.33
CA VAL A 43 -0.09 -1.93 6.09
C VAL A 43 0.09 -1.70 4.59
N PHE A 44 -0.39 -0.55 4.13
CA PHE A 44 -0.36 -0.12 2.74
C PHE A 44 0.23 1.28 2.62
N HIS A 45 0.66 1.67 1.43
CA HIS A 45 1.08 3.03 1.11
C HIS A 45 0.38 3.53 -0.14
N LYS A 46 0.14 4.84 -0.19
CA LYS A 46 -0.42 5.48 -1.37
C LYS A 46 0.58 5.51 -2.51
N GLN A 47 0.07 5.28 -3.70
CA GLN A 47 0.72 5.60 -4.95
C GLN A 47 0.26 6.97 -5.43
N LEU A 48 0.98 8.02 -5.00
CA LEU A 48 0.65 9.42 -5.32
C LEU A 48 1.29 9.92 -6.62
N GLU A 49 1.87 9.04 -7.44
CA GLU A 49 2.34 9.45 -8.75
C GLU A 49 1.14 9.94 -9.58
N PRO A 50 1.20 11.11 -10.25
CA PRO A 50 0.06 11.64 -11.01
C PRO A 50 -0.47 10.70 -12.09
N LYS A 51 0.35 9.74 -12.52
CA LYS A 51 -0.01 8.71 -13.50
C LYS A 51 -0.86 7.58 -12.91
N GLU A 52 -0.84 7.43 -11.59
CA GLU A 52 -1.51 6.34 -10.87
C GLU A 52 -2.85 6.77 -10.27
N VAL A 53 -3.08 8.08 -10.14
CA VAL A 53 -4.38 8.62 -9.75
C VAL A 53 -5.43 8.27 -10.80
N LYS A 54 -6.48 7.58 -10.37
CA LYS A 54 -7.62 7.19 -11.21
C LYS A 54 -8.80 8.11 -10.89
N HIS A 55 -9.61 8.41 -11.90
CA HIS A 55 -10.89 9.08 -11.70
C HIS A 55 -12.00 8.05 -11.85
N ILE A 56 -12.88 7.98 -10.87
CA ILE A 56 -14.08 7.13 -10.91
C ILE A 56 -15.25 8.05 -11.22
N LEU A 57 -15.87 7.87 -12.39
CA LEU A 57 -17.00 8.70 -12.81
C LEU A 57 -18.28 8.34 -12.03
N LYS A 58 -19.28 9.23 -12.06
CA LYS A 58 -20.59 9.01 -11.42
C LYS A 58 -21.19 7.66 -11.81
N GLU A 59 -21.14 7.32 -13.09
CA GLU A 59 -21.68 6.06 -13.58
C GLU A 59 -20.97 4.85 -12.99
N GLU A 60 -19.73 5.00 -12.52
CA GLU A 60 -18.89 3.92 -11.99
C GLU A 60 -18.84 3.88 -10.46
N MET A 61 -19.60 4.73 -9.76
CA MET A 61 -19.66 4.77 -8.29
C MET A 61 -20.08 3.43 -7.68
N PHE A 62 -20.86 2.63 -8.41
CA PHE A 62 -21.27 1.30 -7.96
C PHE A 62 -20.11 0.31 -7.76
N ARG A 63 -18.88 0.67 -8.20
CA ARG A 63 -17.67 -0.12 -7.95
C ARG A 63 -17.18 -0.03 -6.50
N PHE A 64 -17.60 0.99 -5.74
CA PHE A 64 -17.28 1.08 -4.32
C PHE A 64 -18.19 0.12 -3.54
N SER A 65 -17.58 -0.88 -2.91
CA SER A 65 -18.28 -1.84 -2.06
C SER A 65 -18.55 -1.25 -0.67
N HIS A 66 -17.48 -0.83 0.02
CA HIS A 66 -17.53 -0.30 1.37
C HIS A 66 -16.26 0.52 1.66
N GLN A 67 -16.30 1.33 2.71
CA GLN A 67 -15.11 2.03 3.22
C GLN A 67 -14.46 1.20 4.31
N VAL A 68 -13.18 0.87 4.12
CA VAL A 68 -12.37 0.17 5.12
C VAL A 68 -11.90 1.17 6.19
N PRO A 69 -12.10 0.91 7.49
CA PRO A 69 -11.50 1.72 8.54
C PRO A 69 -9.97 1.70 8.42
N SER A 70 -9.35 2.86 8.54
CA SER A 70 -7.91 3.02 8.35
C SER A 70 -7.27 3.92 9.41
N HIS A 71 -6.02 3.65 9.76
CA HIS A 71 -5.19 4.49 10.64
C HIS A 71 -3.89 4.88 9.95
N ILE A 72 -3.50 6.16 10.04
CA ILE A 72 -2.24 6.64 9.47
C ILE A 72 -1.12 6.39 10.48
N LEU A 73 -0.11 5.63 10.04
CA LEU A 73 1.09 5.36 10.84
C LEU A 73 1.94 6.62 10.99
N THR A 74 2.25 6.92 12.25
CA THR A 74 3.02 8.08 12.68
C THR A 74 4.52 7.89 12.53
N GLY A 75 4.98 6.64 12.42
CA GLY A 75 6.40 6.26 12.45
C GLY A 75 6.98 6.22 13.87
N GLN A 76 6.14 6.30 14.90
CA GLN A 76 6.54 6.26 16.31
C GLN A 76 6.16 4.95 17.00
N GLU A 77 5.46 4.05 16.29
CA GLU A 77 4.92 2.80 16.81
C GLU A 77 6.05 1.83 17.21
N LYS A 78 7.13 1.78 16.42
CA LYS A 78 8.32 0.93 16.61
C LYS A 78 9.56 1.57 15.96
N PRO A 79 10.78 1.15 16.35
CA PRO A 79 11.97 1.40 15.53
C PRO A 79 11.71 0.94 14.10
N ASP A 80 12.04 1.79 13.12
CA ASP A 80 11.83 1.56 11.68
C ASP A 80 10.36 1.51 11.22
N ALA A 81 9.43 2.02 12.03
CA ALA A 81 8.02 2.12 11.62
C ALA A 81 7.85 3.06 10.40
N PRO A 82 7.16 2.62 9.33
CA PRO A 82 7.02 3.41 8.13
C PRO A 82 6.04 4.57 8.37
N LYS A 83 6.55 5.80 8.31
CA LYS A 83 5.75 7.02 8.51
C LYS A 83 4.89 7.33 7.29
N GLY A 84 3.61 7.66 7.53
CA GLY A 84 2.66 8.07 6.49
C GLY A 84 2.00 6.92 5.73
N TYR A 85 2.28 5.69 6.14
CA TYR A 85 1.60 4.50 5.64
C TYR A 85 0.23 4.38 6.32
N VAL A 86 -0.66 3.58 5.74
CA VAL A 86 -2.01 3.36 6.27
C VAL A 86 -2.16 1.91 6.70
N GLU A 87 -2.61 1.71 7.93
CA GLU A 87 -3.02 0.40 8.43
C GLU A 87 -4.53 0.25 8.24
N LEU A 88 -4.95 -0.82 7.56
CA LEU A 88 -6.35 -1.15 7.29
C LEU A 88 -6.87 -2.18 8.30
N ASP A 89 -8.14 -2.09 8.66
CA ASP A 89 -8.79 -3.10 9.50
C ASP A 89 -8.87 -4.44 8.75
N PRO A 90 -8.21 -5.52 9.24
CA PRO A 90 -8.22 -6.82 8.59
C PRO A 90 -9.62 -7.44 8.50
N ALA A 91 -10.54 -7.10 9.41
CA ALA A 91 -11.92 -7.61 9.36
C ALA A 91 -12.73 -7.00 8.21
N ALA A 92 -12.31 -5.84 7.69
CA ALA A 92 -12.89 -5.16 6.54
C ALA A 92 -11.98 -5.21 5.30
N THR A 93 -10.90 -6.01 5.33
CA THR A 93 -9.97 -6.15 4.20
C THR A 93 -10.12 -7.53 3.57
N PRO A 94 -10.25 -7.65 2.23
CA PRO A 94 -10.30 -8.92 1.53
C PRO A 94 -9.08 -9.80 1.89
N PRO A 95 -9.26 -11.10 2.17
CA PRO A 95 -8.17 -12.01 2.56
C PRO A 95 -7.02 -12.05 1.54
N ASP A 96 -7.35 -11.94 0.25
CA ASP A 96 -6.40 -11.95 -0.86
C ASP A 96 -5.39 -10.80 -0.76
N LEU A 97 -5.79 -9.68 -0.15
CA LEU A 97 -4.93 -8.53 0.09
C LEU A 97 -4.17 -8.62 1.42
N LEU A 98 -4.42 -9.62 2.25
CA LEU A 98 -3.78 -9.81 3.55
C LEU A 98 -2.53 -10.72 3.48
N GLU A 99 -2.23 -11.34 2.34
CA GLU A 99 -1.02 -12.15 2.11
C GLU A 99 0.29 -11.36 2.25
N VAL A 100 1.20 -11.77 3.14
CA VAL A 100 2.46 -11.04 3.37
C VAL A 100 3.40 -11.19 2.18
N ILE A 101 3.77 -10.07 1.57
CA ILE A 101 4.84 -10.02 0.58
C ILE A 101 6.19 -10.09 1.31
N ALA A 102 7.01 -11.07 0.98
CA ALA A 102 8.32 -11.23 1.60
C ALA A 102 9.25 -10.06 1.26
N THR A 103 9.90 -9.48 2.28
CA THR A 103 11.00 -8.54 2.07
C THR A 103 12.22 -9.34 1.58
N ALA A 104 12.60 -9.19 0.31
CA ALA A 104 13.86 -9.76 -0.17
C ALA A 104 15.03 -9.04 0.54
N ASN A 105 15.59 -9.68 1.56
CA ASN A 105 16.77 -9.18 2.28
C ASN A 105 17.95 -9.07 1.30
N LYS A 106 18.31 -7.85 0.89
CA LYS A 106 19.68 -7.56 0.45
C LYS A 106 20.53 -7.29 1.69
N GLU A 107 20.95 -8.35 2.36
CA GLU A 107 22.12 -8.29 3.24
C GLU A 107 23.34 -7.96 2.39
N LYS A 108 23.73 -6.69 2.36
CA LYS A 108 25.12 -6.35 2.00
C LYS A 108 25.94 -6.47 3.28
N ALA A 109 26.44 -7.67 3.52
CA ALA A 109 27.66 -7.83 4.28
C ALA A 109 28.76 -7.06 3.52
N THR A 110 29.28 -6.00 4.12
CA THR A 110 30.63 -5.52 3.80
C THR A 110 31.38 -5.48 5.10
N GLU A 111 32.18 -6.53 5.27
CA GLU A 111 33.17 -6.72 6.30
C GLU A 111 34.08 -5.48 6.43
N SER A 112 34.27 -5.09 7.68
CA SER A 112 35.35 -4.24 8.14
C SER A 112 36.71 -4.88 7.86
N SER A 113 37.59 -4.16 7.16
CA SER A 113 39.04 -4.29 7.36
C SER A 113 39.60 -2.94 7.81
N ASN A 114 39.85 -2.83 9.10
CA ASN A 114 40.74 -1.83 9.68
C ASN A 114 42.15 -2.07 9.14
N ALA A 115 42.77 -1.04 8.59
CA ALA A 115 44.22 -0.94 8.50
C ALA A 115 44.62 0.40 9.14
N ASP A 116 44.83 0.31 10.45
CA ASP A 116 45.67 1.19 11.23
C ASP A 116 47.05 1.29 10.55
N HIS A 117 47.50 2.50 10.24
CA HIS A 117 48.91 2.77 9.95
C HIS A 117 49.37 3.88 10.89
N GLY A 118 49.81 3.43 12.06
CA GLY A 118 50.58 4.22 13.00
C GLY A 118 51.84 4.82 12.39
N VAL A 119 52.11 6.03 12.86
CA VAL A 119 53.33 6.83 12.70
C VAL A 119 54.58 6.05 13.08
N THR A 120 55.68 6.21 12.32
CA THR A 120 57.03 6.27 12.92
C THR A 120 58.00 7.06 12.02
N GLY A 121 58.64 8.09 12.59
CA GLY A 121 59.90 8.67 12.08
C GLY A 121 61.09 7.71 12.32
N PRO A 122 62.36 8.16 12.25
CA PRO A 122 62.89 9.50 12.53
C PRO A 122 63.35 10.29 11.29
#